data_AF-A0A1F3NZG9-F1
#
_entry.id   AF-A0A1F3NZG9-F1
#
_cell.length_a   1.000
_cell.length_b   1.000
_cell.length_c   1.000
_cell.angle_alpha   90.00
_cell.angle_beta   90.00
_cell.angle_gamma   90.00
#
_symmetry.space_group_name_H-M   'P 1'
#
loop_
_entity.id
_entity.type
_entity.pdbx_description
1 polymer ?
#
loop_
_entity_poly.entity_id
_entity_poly.type
_entity_poly.pdbx_seq_one_letter_code
_entity_poly.pdbx_strand_id
1 'polypeptide(L)'
;MTHESPHREPLISGRKTYRQITQDICSPILGKPGKLWYIVISVTTLVFLYGLSMIIYTLWKGIGVWGLNKTVGWGWDITNFVWWIGIGHAGTFISAILLLFRQKWRTSVNRAAEAMTIFAVICAGLFPVIHMGRVWLCFYVFPYPNIRGPLWVNFNSPLLWDVFAISTYFLVSLLFWYVGLIPDLGTLRDKVASPLKRKVYSWLSFGWNGSAKHWERHESLCLILAGLATPLVLSVHSIVSMDFATSVIPGWHTTIFPPYFVSGAVFSGFAMVLTLMIITRKLMNLKDYITIGHIEAMNKVIILTGSIVGMAYLTELFMAWYSGVQYEQYVFMNRMQGPYAWAYWTMMTCNLGVPQLFWFKKIRRNVIATFIIAIFINIGMWFERFVIIVTSLSRDYLPSSWTYYKPTFVEVGIFLGTLGFFFTAFLLFTRFFPVIAISEIKNIMKSSGEYENRK
;
A
#
# COMPACT_ATOMS: atom_id res chain seq x y z
N MET A 1 40.06 6.09 3.22
CA MET A 1 39.61 5.43 1.98
C MET A 1 38.32 4.68 2.31
N THR A 2 37.24 4.90 1.57
CA THR A 2 35.99 4.13 1.77
C THR A 2 36.17 2.73 1.19
N HIS A 3 36.07 1.70 2.03
CA HIS A 3 36.11 0.28 1.64
C HIS A 3 34.82 -0.16 0.91
N GLU A 4 34.37 0.61 -0.08
CA GLU A 4 33.18 0.30 -0.87
C GLU A 4 33.57 -0.55 -2.10
N SER A 5 32.79 -1.59 -2.38
CA SER A 5 33.05 -2.49 -3.52
C SER A 5 32.85 -1.77 -4.85
N PRO A 6 33.75 -1.95 -5.84
CA PRO A 6 33.63 -1.33 -7.16
C PRO A 6 32.44 -1.86 -7.97
N HIS A 7 31.87 -3.02 -7.61
CA HIS A 7 30.74 -3.62 -8.32
C HIS A 7 29.39 -2.92 -8.04
N ARG A 8 29.31 -2.00 -7.08
CA ARG A 8 28.06 -1.32 -6.72
C ARG A 8 27.79 -0.14 -7.66
N GLU A 9 26.71 -0.25 -8.44
CA GLU A 9 26.18 0.87 -9.24
C GLU A 9 25.91 2.09 -8.33
N PRO A 10 26.18 3.32 -8.81
CA PRO A 10 25.87 4.53 -8.04
C PRO A 10 24.36 4.72 -7.88
N LEU A 11 23.93 5.11 -6.68
CA LEU A 11 22.53 5.38 -6.36
C LEU A 11 22.12 6.83 -6.69
N ILE A 12 23.08 7.74 -6.79
CA ILE A 12 22.85 9.13 -7.18
C ILE A 12 23.72 9.42 -8.41
N SER A 13 23.07 9.79 -9.51
CA SER A 13 23.74 10.09 -10.78
C SER A 13 24.05 11.58 -10.94
N GLY A 14 25.04 11.92 -11.77
CA GLY A 14 25.25 13.31 -12.24
C GLY A 14 26.06 14.20 -11.29
N ARG A 15 26.94 13.62 -10.47
CA ARG A 15 27.95 14.32 -9.64
C ARG A 15 27.39 15.53 -8.87
N LYS A 16 26.26 15.32 -8.18
CA LYS A 16 25.51 16.38 -7.50
C LYS A 16 26.22 16.86 -6.23
N THR A 17 26.13 18.15 -5.92
CA THR A 17 26.55 18.72 -4.62
C THR A 17 25.41 18.70 -3.59
N TYR A 18 25.71 18.78 -2.29
CA TYR A 18 24.69 18.86 -1.23
C TYR A 18 23.67 20.00 -1.44
N ARG A 19 24.13 21.12 -2.01
CA ARG A 19 23.27 22.26 -2.35
C ARG A 19 22.33 21.92 -3.51
N GLN A 20 22.85 21.31 -4.58
CA GLN A 20 22.06 20.87 -5.73
C GLN A 20 21.00 19.85 -5.32
N ILE A 21 21.33 18.87 -4.46
CA ILE A 21 20.35 17.89 -3.95
C ILE A 21 19.16 18.58 -3.29
N THR A 22 19.44 19.55 -2.41
CA THR A 22 18.40 20.32 -1.73
C THR A 22 17.57 21.11 -2.73
N GLN A 23 18.21 21.74 -3.71
CA GLN A 23 17.55 22.55 -4.71
C GLN A 23 16.65 21.72 -5.63
N ASP A 24 17.16 20.59 -6.13
CA ASP A 24 16.43 19.69 -7.03
C ASP A 24 15.17 19.16 -6.34
N ILE A 25 15.28 18.66 -5.11
CA ILE A 25 14.16 18.09 -4.35
C ILE A 25 13.15 19.16 -3.90
N CYS A 26 13.61 20.34 -3.48
CA CYS A 26 12.72 21.42 -3.05
C CYS A 26 12.09 22.19 -4.23
N SER A 27 12.68 22.17 -5.42
CA SER A 27 12.23 22.98 -6.57
C SER A 27 10.74 22.78 -6.92
N PRO A 28 10.18 21.56 -6.92
CA PRO A 28 8.77 21.35 -7.27
C PRO A 28 7.80 21.86 -6.20
N ILE A 29 8.27 22.08 -4.97
CA ILE A 29 7.51 22.61 -3.82
C ILE A 29 7.57 24.14 -3.81
N LEU A 30 8.72 24.71 -4.17
CA LEU A 30 8.93 26.16 -4.19
C LEU A 30 8.34 26.82 -5.44
N GLY A 31 8.36 26.12 -6.59
CA GLY A 31 7.84 26.61 -7.86
C GLY A 31 6.31 26.67 -7.96
N LYS A 32 5.78 27.14 -9.09
CA LYS A 32 4.34 27.01 -9.41
C LYS A 32 4.09 25.65 -10.09
N PRO A 33 2.96 24.98 -9.81
CA PRO A 33 2.63 23.73 -10.48
C PRO A 33 2.34 23.97 -11.97
N GLY A 34 2.71 23.01 -12.81
CA GLY A 34 2.42 23.06 -14.25
C GLY A 34 0.94 22.85 -14.55
N LYS A 35 0.50 23.20 -15.78
CA LYS A 35 -0.90 23.04 -16.22
C LYS A 35 -1.41 21.60 -16.07
N LEU A 36 -0.56 20.61 -16.36
CA LEU A 36 -0.93 19.19 -16.22
C LEU A 36 -1.30 18.82 -14.79
N TRP A 37 -0.63 19.39 -13.78
CA TRP A 37 -0.95 19.11 -12.38
C TRP A 37 -2.38 19.59 -12.04
N TYR A 38 -2.77 20.78 -12.52
CA TYR A 38 -4.13 21.30 -12.35
C TYR A 38 -5.19 20.45 -13.05
N ILE A 39 -4.90 19.92 -14.25
CA ILE A 39 -5.82 19.03 -14.95
C ILE A 39 -6.00 17.73 -14.16
N VAL A 40 -4.89 17.09 -13.75
CA VAL A 40 -4.95 15.81 -13.07
C VAL A 40 -5.61 15.95 -11.69
N ILE A 41 -5.25 16.95 -10.88
CA ILE A 41 -5.88 17.17 -9.57
C ILE A 41 -7.39 17.44 -9.71
N SER A 42 -7.82 18.19 -10.73
CA SER A 42 -9.24 18.42 -10.99
C SER A 42 -9.96 17.13 -11.35
N VAL A 43 -9.41 16.31 -12.25
CA VAL A 43 -10.00 15.03 -12.63
C VAL A 43 -10.08 14.07 -11.43
N THR A 44 -9.01 13.92 -10.66
CA THR A 44 -8.99 13.01 -9.50
C THR A 44 -9.95 13.49 -8.40
N THR A 45 -10.07 14.81 -8.22
CA THR A 45 -11.02 15.40 -7.27
C THR A 45 -12.47 15.19 -7.72
N LEU A 46 -12.77 15.33 -9.01
CA LEU A 46 -14.11 15.04 -9.53
C LEU A 46 -14.49 13.57 -9.34
N VAL A 47 -13.57 12.65 -9.59
CA VAL A 47 -13.78 11.21 -9.34
C VAL A 47 -13.98 10.93 -7.85
N PHE A 48 -13.22 11.59 -6.98
CA PHE A 48 -13.43 11.53 -5.53
C PHE A 48 -14.83 12.01 -5.12
N LEU A 49 -15.27 13.17 -5.62
CA LEU A 49 -16.59 13.73 -5.32
C LEU A 49 -17.72 12.84 -5.83
N TYR A 50 -17.53 12.21 -7.00
CA TYR A 50 -18.46 11.20 -7.50
C TYR A 50 -18.59 10.01 -6.53
N GLY A 51 -17.46 9.44 -6.08
CA GLY A 51 -17.50 8.37 -5.09
C GLY A 51 -18.11 8.78 -3.75
N LEU A 52 -17.81 10.01 -3.28
CA LEU A 52 -18.42 10.55 -2.07
C LEU A 52 -19.95 10.64 -2.21
N SER A 53 -20.45 11.04 -3.38
CA SER A 53 -21.89 11.05 -3.65
C SER A 53 -22.51 9.65 -3.60
N MET A 54 -21.80 8.61 -4.06
CA MET A 54 -22.25 7.22 -3.98
C MET A 54 -22.25 6.69 -2.53
N ILE A 55 -21.29 7.10 -1.71
CA ILE A 55 -21.27 6.80 -0.26
C ILE A 55 -22.50 7.44 0.39
N ILE A 56 -22.74 8.74 0.19
CA ILE A 56 -23.89 9.45 0.76
C ILE A 56 -25.21 8.81 0.31
N TYR A 57 -25.31 8.44 -0.96
CA TYR A 57 -26.47 7.72 -1.49
C TYR A 57 -26.70 6.38 -0.79
N THR A 58 -25.63 5.60 -0.56
CA THR A 58 -25.70 4.33 0.18
C THR A 58 -26.14 4.54 1.62
N LEU A 59 -25.60 5.56 2.31
CA LEU A 59 -25.99 5.87 3.69
C LEU A 59 -27.46 6.29 3.80
N TRP A 60 -28.00 6.96 2.78
CA TRP A 60 -29.40 7.42 2.77
C TRP A 60 -30.39 6.33 2.36
N LYS A 61 -30.05 5.50 1.37
CA LYS A 61 -30.94 4.44 0.84
C LYS A 61 -30.75 3.08 1.51
N GLY A 62 -29.62 2.85 2.17
CA GLY A 62 -29.24 1.60 2.79
C GLY A 62 -28.36 0.71 1.89
N ILE A 63 -27.74 -0.31 2.50
CA ILE A 63 -26.80 -1.25 1.86
C ILE A 63 -27.44 -2.04 0.70
N GLY A 64 -28.76 -2.16 0.65
CA GLY A 64 -29.47 -2.86 -0.42
C GLY A 64 -29.31 -2.27 -1.83
N VAL A 65 -28.68 -1.09 -1.97
CA VAL A 65 -28.29 -0.52 -3.27
C VAL A 65 -27.03 -1.18 -3.86
N TRP A 66 -26.29 -1.95 -3.05
CA TRP A 66 -25.17 -2.76 -3.50
C TRP A 66 -25.68 -4.08 -4.10
N GLY A 67 -24.86 -4.73 -4.92
CA GLY A 67 -25.15 -6.03 -5.54
C GLY A 67 -25.02 -7.22 -4.59
N LEU A 68 -24.90 -6.97 -3.29
CA LEU A 68 -24.86 -8.00 -2.25
C LEU A 68 -26.16 -8.79 -2.24
N ASN A 69 -26.08 -10.03 -1.77
CA ASN A 69 -27.24 -10.87 -1.62
C ASN A 69 -27.19 -11.62 -0.28
N LYS A 70 -28.26 -12.36 0.05
CA LYS A 70 -28.36 -13.08 1.32
C LYS A 70 -27.31 -14.18 1.52
N THR A 71 -26.70 -14.68 0.45
CA THR A 71 -25.63 -15.70 0.46
C THR A 71 -24.25 -15.04 0.44
N VAL A 72 -24.02 -14.14 -0.51
CA VAL A 72 -22.80 -13.35 -0.69
C VAL A 72 -22.99 -12.01 0.00
N GLY A 73 -22.76 -12.01 1.31
CA GLY A 73 -22.83 -10.82 2.18
C GLY A 73 -21.62 -9.90 2.07
N TRP A 74 -20.53 -10.37 1.48
CA TRP A 74 -19.31 -9.62 1.21
C TRP A 74 -18.90 -9.75 -0.26
N GLY A 75 -18.59 -8.61 -0.88
CA GLY A 75 -18.26 -8.50 -2.29
C GLY A 75 -17.16 -7.47 -2.50
N TRP A 76 -17.47 -6.39 -3.24
CA TRP A 76 -16.51 -5.34 -3.56
C TRP A 76 -16.06 -4.54 -2.33
N ASP A 77 -16.90 -4.43 -1.31
CA ASP A 77 -16.60 -3.78 -0.04
C ASP A 77 -15.33 -4.34 0.62
N ILE A 78 -15.37 -5.59 1.07
CA ILE A 78 -14.23 -6.20 1.75
C ILE A 78 -13.10 -6.53 0.76
N THR A 79 -13.41 -6.78 -0.52
CA THR A 79 -12.37 -6.95 -1.56
C THR A 79 -11.48 -5.70 -1.65
N ASN A 80 -12.10 -4.53 -1.73
CA ASN A 80 -11.37 -3.27 -1.83
C ASN A 80 -10.67 -2.90 -0.52
N PHE A 81 -11.30 -3.19 0.62
CA PHE A 81 -10.68 -3.04 1.93
C PHE A 81 -9.33 -3.77 2.01
N VAL A 82 -9.32 -5.09 1.76
CA VAL A 82 -8.09 -5.91 1.86
C VAL A 82 -7.07 -5.51 0.79
N TRP A 83 -7.53 -5.11 -0.39
CA TRP A 83 -6.65 -4.63 -1.45
C TRP A 83 -5.93 -3.32 -1.06
N TRP A 84 -6.66 -2.36 -0.48
CA TRP A 84 -6.08 -1.09 -0.01
C TRP A 84 -5.13 -1.28 1.18
N ILE A 85 -5.49 -2.11 2.16
CA ILE A 85 -4.57 -2.47 3.25
C ILE A 85 -3.30 -3.11 2.68
N GLY A 86 -3.45 -4.06 1.76
CA GLY A 86 -2.34 -4.72 1.08
C GLY A 86 -1.37 -3.73 0.42
N ILE A 87 -1.90 -2.75 -0.33
CA ILE A 87 -1.09 -1.66 -0.92
C ILE A 87 -0.34 -0.87 0.16
N GLY A 88 -1.02 -0.60 1.29
CA GLY A 88 -0.44 0.15 2.40
C GLY A 88 0.84 -0.48 2.96
N HIS A 89 0.96 -1.80 2.96
CA HIS A 89 2.09 -2.50 3.59
C HIS A 89 3.45 -2.23 2.94
N ALA A 90 3.52 -1.97 1.63
CA ALA A 90 4.80 -1.79 0.96
C ALA A 90 5.56 -0.55 1.43
N GLY A 91 4.87 0.54 1.79
CA GLY A 91 5.53 1.74 2.28
C GLY A 91 6.28 1.50 3.58
N THR A 92 5.60 0.90 4.56
CA THR A 92 6.21 0.49 5.83
C THR A 92 7.26 -0.60 5.67
N PHE A 93 7.12 -1.51 4.68
CA PHE A 93 8.18 -2.46 4.35
C PHE A 93 9.44 -1.74 3.87
N ILE A 94 9.29 -0.78 2.94
CA ILE A 94 10.41 0.00 2.38
C ILE A 94 11.07 0.87 3.45
N SER A 95 10.31 1.46 4.36
CA SER A 95 10.86 2.37 5.36
C SER A 95 11.41 1.69 6.60
N ALA A 96 10.78 0.59 7.06
CA ALA A 96 11.20 -0.13 8.26
C ALA A 96 12.11 -1.33 7.96
N ILE A 97 11.64 -2.31 7.19
CA ILE A 97 12.37 -3.58 6.98
C ILE A 97 13.68 -3.34 6.21
N LEU A 98 13.65 -2.52 5.16
CA LEU A 98 14.87 -2.17 4.44
C LEU A 98 15.84 -1.31 5.27
N LEU A 99 15.34 -0.53 6.25
CA LEU A 99 16.19 0.18 7.20
C LEU A 99 16.92 -0.81 8.12
N LEU A 100 16.22 -1.83 8.64
CA LEU A 100 16.82 -2.88 9.46
C LEU A 100 17.89 -3.67 8.70
N PHE A 101 17.65 -3.96 7.42
CA PHE A 101 18.64 -4.57 6.52
C PHE A 101 19.69 -3.59 5.97
N ARG A 102 19.71 -2.34 6.45
CA ARG A 102 20.64 -1.27 6.06
C ARG A 102 20.76 -1.07 4.54
N GLN A 103 19.65 -1.24 3.83
CA GLN A 103 19.61 -1.11 2.37
C GLN A 103 19.59 0.37 1.97
N LYS A 104 20.72 0.89 1.48
CA LYS A 104 20.89 2.32 1.16
C LYS A 104 19.96 2.83 0.04
N TRP A 105 19.54 1.97 -0.88
CA TRP A 105 18.67 2.35 -2.01
C TRP A 105 17.25 2.76 -1.57
N ARG A 106 16.80 2.39 -0.37
CA ARG A 106 15.47 2.79 0.14
C ARG A 106 15.31 4.32 0.24
N THR A 107 16.40 5.05 0.45
CA THR A 107 16.42 6.49 0.78
C THR A 107 15.82 7.38 -0.31
N SER A 108 15.82 6.93 -1.57
CA SER A 108 15.21 7.65 -2.69
C SER A 108 13.70 7.42 -2.82
N VAL A 109 13.13 6.49 -2.05
CA VAL A 109 11.75 5.99 -2.24
C VAL A 109 10.92 6.02 -0.95
N ASN A 110 11.56 5.90 0.22
CA ASN A 110 10.90 5.76 1.52
C ASN A 110 9.79 6.78 1.76
N ARG A 111 10.04 8.06 1.52
CA ARG A 111 9.11 9.13 1.87
C ARG A 111 7.81 9.07 1.06
N ALA A 112 7.92 8.84 -0.24
CA ALA A 112 6.77 8.66 -1.11
C ALA A 112 6.02 7.36 -0.78
N ALA A 113 6.75 6.30 -0.42
CA ALA A 113 6.17 5.02 -0.06
C ALA A 113 5.41 5.10 1.28
N GLU A 114 5.96 5.79 2.30
CA GLU A 114 5.27 6.06 3.57
C GLU A 114 4.00 6.90 3.38
N ALA A 115 4.05 7.95 2.53
CA ALA A 115 2.87 8.73 2.19
C ALA A 115 1.80 7.88 1.50
N MET A 116 2.21 6.99 0.59
CA MET A 116 1.35 6.01 -0.05
C MET A 116 0.65 5.12 0.99
N THR A 117 1.37 4.64 2.02
CA THR A 117 0.78 3.86 3.11
C THR A 117 -0.34 4.63 3.80
N ILE A 118 -0.08 5.86 4.23
CA ILE A 118 -1.05 6.66 4.99
C ILE A 118 -2.34 6.86 4.18
N PHE A 119 -2.22 7.22 2.90
CA PHE A 119 -3.38 7.44 2.04
C PHE A 119 -4.13 6.13 1.71
N ALA A 120 -3.41 5.03 1.50
CA ALA A 120 -4.01 3.72 1.27
C ALA A 120 -4.78 3.23 2.51
N VAL A 121 -4.21 3.40 3.71
CA VAL A 121 -4.87 3.02 4.98
C VAL A 121 -6.10 3.88 5.25
N ILE A 122 -6.09 5.17 4.89
CA ILE A 122 -7.31 6.00 4.96
C ILE A 122 -8.38 5.46 4.00
N CYS A 123 -8.01 5.10 2.76
CA CYS A 123 -8.95 4.49 1.81
C CYS A 123 -9.52 3.17 2.35
N ALA A 124 -8.66 2.32 2.92
CA ALA A 124 -9.07 1.07 3.52
C ALA A 124 -10.03 1.28 4.69
N GLY A 125 -9.70 2.18 5.62
CA GLY A 125 -10.49 2.45 6.82
C GLY A 125 -11.89 2.99 6.55
N LEU A 126 -12.17 3.47 5.32
CA LEU A 126 -13.53 3.83 4.91
C LEU A 126 -14.43 2.58 4.81
N PHE A 127 -13.91 1.45 4.32
CA PHE A 127 -14.72 0.28 4.01
C PHE A 127 -15.38 -0.36 5.24
N PRO A 128 -14.67 -0.63 6.35
CA PRO A 128 -15.27 -1.13 7.60
C PRO A 128 -16.42 -0.28 8.13
N VAL A 129 -16.39 1.03 7.84
CA VAL A 129 -17.41 1.98 8.28
C VAL A 129 -18.59 2.03 7.32
N ILE A 130 -18.35 2.17 6.01
CA ILE A 130 -19.43 2.36 5.03
C ILE A 130 -20.23 1.08 4.74
N HIS A 131 -19.65 -0.11 4.99
CA HIS A 131 -20.37 -1.37 4.80
C HIS A 131 -21.30 -1.71 5.99
N MET A 132 -21.30 -0.91 7.07
CA MET A 132 -22.18 -1.16 8.21
C MET A 132 -23.63 -0.79 7.87
N GLY A 133 -24.58 -1.65 8.25
CA GLY A 133 -26.01 -1.33 8.10
C GLY A 133 -26.48 -0.14 8.96
N ARG A 134 -25.83 0.11 10.10
CA ARG A 134 -26.12 1.25 11.00
C ARG A 134 -24.83 1.95 11.43
N VAL A 135 -24.27 2.75 10.52
CA VAL A 135 -22.97 3.41 10.69
C VAL A 135 -22.90 4.31 11.93
N TRP A 136 -23.99 4.99 12.29
CA TRP A 136 -24.03 5.87 13.47
C TRP A 136 -23.81 5.15 14.81
N LEU A 137 -23.86 3.81 14.85
CA LEU A 137 -23.57 3.00 16.03
C LEU A 137 -22.14 2.41 16.04
N CYS A 138 -21.28 2.81 15.10
CA CYS A 138 -19.91 2.31 14.97
C CYS A 138 -19.08 2.45 16.26
N PHE A 139 -19.38 3.45 17.09
CA PHE A 139 -18.65 3.68 18.34
C PHE A 139 -18.78 2.53 19.36
N TYR A 140 -19.79 1.65 19.24
CA TYR A 140 -19.94 0.46 20.11
C TYR A 140 -18.89 -0.62 19.91
N VAL A 141 -18.08 -0.53 18.85
CA VAL A 141 -16.99 -1.48 18.62
C VAL A 141 -15.83 -1.23 19.61
N PHE A 142 -15.71 -0.04 20.18
CA PHE A 142 -14.65 0.27 21.14
C PHE A 142 -15.00 -0.22 22.56
N PRO A 143 -14.03 -0.78 23.30
CA PRO A 143 -14.23 -1.14 24.70
C PRO A 143 -14.13 0.12 25.58
N TYR A 144 -15.25 0.82 25.78
CA TYR A 144 -15.31 2.00 26.65
C TYR A 144 -16.36 1.84 27.76
N PRO A 145 -16.09 2.38 28.97
CA PRO A 145 -17.07 2.40 30.05
C PRO A 145 -18.36 3.11 29.64
N ASN A 146 -19.51 2.53 29.95
CA ASN A 146 -20.79 3.05 29.52
C ASN A 146 -21.87 2.92 30.61
N ILE A 147 -23.00 3.61 30.39
CA ILE A 147 -24.11 3.71 31.34
C ILE A 147 -25.09 2.52 31.20
N ARG A 148 -24.78 1.53 30.34
CA ARG A 148 -25.68 0.40 30.03
C ARG A 148 -25.32 -0.85 30.84
N GLY A 149 -24.84 -0.66 32.07
CA GLY A 149 -24.37 -1.73 32.94
C GLY A 149 -23.01 -2.31 32.49
N PRO A 150 -22.73 -3.60 32.78
CA PRO A 150 -21.46 -4.26 32.45
C PRO A 150 -21.39 -4.70 30.98
N LEU A 151 -21.93 -3.89 30.06
CA LEU A 151 -21.93 -4.20 28.63
C LEU A 151 -20.54 -3.93 28.04
N TRP A 152 -19.92 -4.97 27.49
CA TRP A 152 -18.61 -4.94 26.83
C TRP A 152 -18.65 -5.67 25.49
N VAL A 153 -17.63 -5.42 24.65
CA VAL A 153 -17.39 -6.19 23.43
C VAL A 153 -16.70 -7.52 23.74
N ASN A 154 -16.87 -8.52 22.88
CA ASN A 154 -16.07 -9.75 22.95
C ASN A 154 -14.71 -9.52 22.28
N PHE A 155 -13.67 -10.22 22.74
CA PHE A 155 -12.31 -10.13 22.16
C PHE A 155 -11.95 -11.34 21.30
N ASN A 156 -12.95 -12.08 20.81
CA ASN A 156 -12.74 -13.33 20.06
C ASN A 156 -12.93 -13.13 18.55
N SER A 157 -13.61 -12.06 18.14
CA SER A 157 -13.89 -11.79 16.72
C SER A 157 -12.68 -11.17 16.02
N PRO A 158 -12.21 -11.75 14.90
CA PRO A 158 -11.19 -11.15 14.04
C PRO A 158 -11.53 -9.74 13.57
N LEU A 159 -12.82 -9.43 13.36
CA LEU A 159 -13.27 -8.08 12.99
C LEU A 159 -12.97 -7.03 14.07
N LEU A 160 -12.97 -7.40 15.36
CA LEU A 160 -12.55 -6.47 16.42
C LEU A 160 -11.03 -6.30 16.39
N TRP A 161 -10.29 -7.39 16.17
CA TRP A 161 -8.84 -7.35 16.05
C TRP A 161 -8.42 -6.45 14.89
N ASP A 162 -9.17 -6.45 13.79
CA ASP A 162 -8.94 -5.58 12.63
C ASP A 162 -9.04 -4.09 12.99
N VAL A 163 -10.03 -3.70 13.81
CA VAL A 163 -10.13 -2.30 14.31
C VAL A 163 -8.86 -1.90 15.07
N PHE A 164 -8.35 -2.76 15.95
CA PHE A 164 -7.09 -2.50 16.66
C PHE A 164 -5.89 -2.50 15.73
N ALA A 165 -5.82 -3.45 14.80
CA ALA A 165 -4.73 -3.60 13.85
C ALA A 165 -4.60 -2.36 12.95
N ILE A 166 -5.69 -1.95 12.28
CA ILE A 166 -5.67 -0.80 11.37
C ILE A 166 -5.42 0.50 12.12
N SER A 167 -6.08 0.72 13.26
CA SER A 167 -5.92 1.98 14.02
C SER A 167 -4.51 2.15 14.55
N THR A 168 -3.91 1.09 15.11
CA THR A 168 -2.51 1.11 15.55
C THR A 168 -1.55 1.22 14.37
N TYR A 169 -1.82 0.52 13.26
CA TYR A 169 -1.03 0.62 12.03
C TYR A 169 -1.02 2.02 11.45
N PHE A 170 -2.19 2.66 11.36
CA PHE A 170 -2.32 4.04 10.91
C PHE A 170 -1.53 4.99 11.80
N LEU A 171 -1.70 4.88 13.13
CA LEU A 171 -1.04 5.75 14.09
C LEU A 171 0.49 5.62 14.03
N VAL A 172 1.01 4.38 14.06
CA VAL A 172 2.45 4.12 13.99
C VAL A 172 3.02 4.58 12.65
N SER A 173 2.34 4.32 11.54
CA SER A 173 2.77 4.77 10.20
C SER A 173 2.80 6.29 10.09
N LEU A 174 1.78 6.98 10.62
CA LEU A 174 1.71 8.44 10.64
C LEU A 174 2.84 9.03 11.48
N LEU A 175 3.06 8.50 12.69
CA LEU A 175 4.16 8.93 13.56
C LEU A 175 5.52 8.69 12.92
N PHE A 176 5.73 7.52 12.32
CA PHE A 176 7.01 7.18 11.70
C PHE A 176 7.33 8.09 10.51
N TRP A 177 6.36 8.29 9.61
CA TRP A 177 6.48 9.21 8.49
C TRP A 177 6.72 10.65 8.95
N TYR A 178 5.92 11.13 9.91
CA TYR A 178 6.01 12.50 10.40
C TYR A 178 7.34 12.77 11.11
N VAL A 179 7.79 11.86 11.99
CA VAL A 179 9.11 11.97 12.64
C VAL A 179 10.20 12.05 11.59
N GLY A 180 10.16 11.17 10.58
CA GLY A 180 11.12 11.22 9.48
C GLY A 180 11.10 12.57 8.75
N LEU A 181 9.95 13.24 8.63
CA LEU A 181 9.78 14.50 7.89
C LEU A 181 10.35 15.71 8.61
N ILE A 182 10.50 15.67 9.94
CA ILE A 182 10.90 16.83 10.77
C ILE A 182 12.16 17.55 10.23
N PRO A 183 13.28 16.86 9.89
CA PRO A 183 14.47 17.53 9.37
C PRO A 183 14.26 18.16 7.98
N ASP A 184 13.44 17.53 7.13
CA ASP A 184 13.16 18.03 5.79
C ASP A 184 12.23 19.26 5.84
N LEU A 185 11.26 19.27 6.76
CA LEU A 185 10.40 20.42 7.03
C LEU A 185 11.20 21.61 7.57
N GLY A 186 12.19 21.36 8.43
CA GLY A 186 13.15 22.38 8.86
C GLY A 186 13.92 22.98 7.67
N THR A 187 14.33 22.16 6.71
CA THR A 187 15.00 22.62 5.48
C THR A 187 14.07 23.47 4.62
N LEU A 188 12.79 23.10 4.49
CA LEU A 188 11.80 23.87 3.72
C LEU A 188 11.49 25.22 4.38
N ARG A 189 11.33 25.25 5.71
CA ARG A 189 11.14 26.49 6.49
C ARG A 189 12.18 27.54 6.14
N ASP A 190 13.45 27.13 6.02
CA ASP A 190 14.58 28.04 5.80
C ASP A 190 14.74 28.45 4.32
N LYS A 191 14.05 27.77 3.39
CA LYS A 191 14.12 28.04 1.94
C LYS A 191 12.93 28.83 1.40
N VAL A 192 11.81 28.81 2.10
CA VAL A 192 10.57 29.41 1.62
C VAL A 192 10.57 30.93 1.88
N ALA A 193 10.37 31.72 0.83
CA ALA A 193 10.32 33.19 0.92
C ALA A 193 9.00 33.74 1.50
N SER A 194 7.89 33.03 1.31
CA SER A 194 6.56 33.50 1.76
C SER A 194 6.44 33.41 3.29
N PRO A 195 6.05 34.51 3.99
CA PRO A 195 5.98 34.53 5.45
C PRO A 195 4.94 33.55 6.00
N LEU A 196 3.79 33.40 5.32
CA LEU A 196 2.75 32.45 5.71
C LEU A 196 3.25 31.01 5.63
N LYS A 197 3.84 30.63 4.50
CA LYS A 197 4.38 29.26 4.32
C LYS A 197 5.53 28.99 5.30
N ARG A 198 6.40 29.98 5.54
CA ARG A 198 7.47 29.86 6.54
C ARG A 198 6.91 29.62 7.94
N LYS A 199 5.83 30.31 8.33
CA LYS A 199 5.14 30.09 9.61
C LYS A 199 4.59 28.66 9.71
N VAL A 200 3.94 28.17 8.66
CA VAL A 200 3.41 26.79 8.61
C VAL A 200 4.53 25.75 8.73
N TYR A 201 5.58 25.84 7.90
CA TYR A 201 6.71 24.91 7.99
C TYR A 201 7.47 25.03 9.31
N SER A 202 7.53 26.22 9.92
CA SER A 202 8.13 26.40 11.24
C SER A 202 7.37 25.64 12.31
N TRP A 203 6.03 25.73 12.30
CA TRP A 203 5.17 25.00 13.21
C TRP A 203 5.30 23.48 13.02
N LEU A 204 5.24 23.00 11.77
CA LEU A 204 5.41 21.58 11.44
C LEU A 204 6.80 21.02 11.73
N SER A 205 7.85 21.86 11.68
CA SER A 205 9.23 21.42 11.96
C SER A 205 9.55 21.26 13.45
N PHE A 206 8.62 21.61 14.36
CA PHE A 206 8.84 21.59 15.82
C PHE A 206 10.15 22.28 16.27
N GLY A 207 10.51 23.38 15.60
CA GLY A 207 11.72 24.12 15.93
C GLY A 207 13.04 23.39 15.62
N TRP A 208 13.02 22.40 14.71
CA TRP A 208 14.22 21.66 14.33
C TRP A 208 15.39 22.59 13.95
N ASN A 209 16.51 22.44 14.65
CA ASN A 209 17.74 23.24 14.47
C ASN A 209 18.95 22.42 13.98
N GLY A 210 18.80 21.09 13.83
CA GLY A 210 19.86 20.21 13.34
C GLY A 210 21.06 20.01 14.29
N SER A 211 20.91 20.28 15.59
CA SER A 211 21.97 20.01 16.58
C SER A 211 22.33 18.52 16.68
N ALA A 212 23.55 18.22 17.15
CA ALA A 212 24.01 16.84 17.31
C ALA A 212 23.08 16.00 18.21
N LYS A 213 22.58 16.59 19.30
CA LYS A 213 21.61 15.94 20.22
C LYS A 213 20.27 15.62 19.54
N HIS A 214 19.82 16.47 18.61
CA HIS A 214 18.61 16.18 17.84
C HIS A 214 18.82 15.02 16.88
N TRP A 215 19.95 14.97 16.19
CA TRP A 215 20.29 13.87 15.28
C TRP A 215 20.42 12.53 16.01
N GLU A 216 21.16 12.50 17.12
CA GLU A 216 21.33 11.29 17.94
C GLU A 216 19.99 10.68 18.39
N ARG A 217 19.09 11.53 18.90
CA ARG A 217 17.75 11.11 19.34
C ARG A 217 16.85 10.73 18.16
N HIS A 218 16.93 11.47 17.06
CA HIS A 218 16.14 11.21 15.86
C HIS A 218 16.49 9.85 15.23
N GLU A 219 17.77 9.55 15.08
CA GLU A 219 18.22 8.25 14.54
C GLU A 219 17.81 7.10 15.47
N SER A 220 17.96 7.26 16.78
CA SER A 220 17.51 6.27 17.77
C SER A 220 16.00 6.02 17.68
N LEU A 221 15.21 7.10 17.59
CA LEU A 221 13.75 6.99 17.46
C LEU A 221 13.33 6.32 16.16
N CYS A 222 13.95 6.66 15.03
CA CYS A 222 13.68 6.03 13.74
C CYS A 222 14.00 4.52 13.77
N LEU A 223 15.09 4.11 14.41
CA LEU A 223 15.43 2.68 14.57
C LEU A 223 14.41 1.95 15.46
N ILE A 224 13.99 2.54 16.58
CA ILE A 224 12.97 1.96 17.46
C ILE A 224 11.64 1.82 16.71
N LEU A 225 11.19 2.87 16.02
CA LEU A 225 9.94 2.85 15.26
C LEU A 225 10.00 1.82 14.11
N ALA A 226 11.14 1.66 13.43
CA ALA A 226 11.30 0.62 12.42
C ALA A 226 11.27 -0.80 13.03
N GLY A 227 11.87 -0.97 14.21
CA GLY A 227 11.80 -2.20 14.99
C GLY A 227 10.36 -2.56 15.39
N LEU A 228 9.56 -1.58 15.80
CA LEU A 228 8.14 -1.78 16.16
C LEU A 228 7.22 -1.95 14.94
N ALA A 229 7.48 -1.21 13.86
CA ALA A 229 6.69 -1.27 12.64
C ALA A 229 6.85 -2.62 11.92
N THR A 230 8.01 -3.28 12.02
CA THR A 230 8.26 -4.54 11.30
C THR A 230 7.31 -5.67 11.75
N PRO A 231 7.19 -6.02 13.05
CA PRO A 231 6.16 -6.95 13.52
C PRO A 231 4.75 -6.50 13.19
N LEU A 232 4.48 -5.19 13.28
CA LEU A 232 3.16 -4.62 13.00
C LEU A 232 2.73 -4.85 11.54
N VAL A 233 3.64 -4.67 10.58
CA VAL A 233 3.36 -4.95 9.16
C VAL A 233 2.97 -6.40 8.95
N LEU A 234 3.66 -7.33 9.63
CA LEU A 234 3.37 -8.75 9.53
C LEU A 234 2.05 -9.12 10.24
N SER A 235 1.81 -8.57 11.43
CA SER A 235 0.63 -8.92 12.23
C SER A 235 -0.67 -8.35 11.67
N VAL A 236 -0.67 -7.10 11.18
CA VAL A 236 -1.89 -6.43 10.69
C VAL A 236 -2.50 -7.18 9.52
N HIS A 237 -1.69 -7.49 8.50
CA HIS A 237 -2.20 -8.20 7.33
C HIS A 237 -2.50 -9.68 7.63
N SER A 238 -1.83 -10.25 8.63
CA SER A 238 -2.18 -11.57 9.15
C SER A 238 -3.54 -11.55 9.86
N ILE A 239 -3.85 -10.53 10.67
CA ILE A 239 -5.16 -10.35 11.32
C ILE A 239 -6.25 -10.23 10.26
N VAL A 240 -6.06 -9.39 9.24
CA VAL A 240 -7.00 -9.27 8.11
C VAL A 240 -7.20 -10.62 7.40
N SER A 241 -6.15 -11.42 7.27
CA SER A 241 -6.28 -12.76 6.68
C SER A 241 -7.08 -13.73 7.56
N MET A 242 -7.05 -13.53 8.89
CA MET A 242 -7.78 -14.37 9.85
C MET A 242 -9.29 -14.20 9.75
N ASP A 243 -9.78 -13.06 9.25
CA ASP A 243 -11.21 -12.87 8.92
C ASP A 243 -11.75 -13.97 8.01
N PHE A 244 -10.89 -14.52 7.14
CA PHE A 244 -11.20 -15.65 6.27
C PHE A 244 -10.69 -16.97 6.85
N ALA A 245 -9.42 -17.00 7.29
CA ALA A 245 -8.73 -18.23 7.69
C ALA A 245 -9.41 -18.97 8.84
N THR A 246 -10.02 -18.24 9.79
CA THR A 246 -10.72 -18.82 10.94
C THR A 246 -12.19 -19.14 10.68
N SER A 247 -12.66 -18.93 9.45
CA SER A 247 -13.99 -19.35 9.03
C SER A 247 -14.10 -20.87 8.90
N VAL A 248 -15.31 -21.37 8.73
CA VAL A 248 -15.60 -22.79 8.42
C VAL A 248 -15.97 -22.99 6.95
N ILE A 249 -15.91 -21.93 6.13
CA ILE A 249 -16.25 -21.98 4.70
C ILE A 249 -15.13 -22.69 3.93
N PRO A 250 -15.45 -23.65 3.05
CA PRO A 250 -14.46 -24.33 2.25
C PRO A 250 -13.77 -23.35 1.29
N GLY A 251 -12.45 -23.47 1.16
CA GLY A 251 -11.61 -22.51 0.43
C GLY A 251 -11.28 -21.21 1.18
N TRP A 252 -11.81 -21.01 2.40
CA TRP A 252 -11.37 -19.99 3.35
C TRP A 252 -10.67 -20.59 4.57
N HIS A 253 -11.16 -21.72 5.08
CA HIS A 253 -10.56 -22.39 6.23
C HIS A 253 -9.19 -22.97 5.87
N THR A 254 -8.12 -22.24 6.17
CA THR A 254 -6.75 -22.67 5.84
C THR A 254 -5.71 -22.00 6.73
N THR A 255 -4.57 -22.66 6.91
CA THR A 255 -3.46 -22.18 7.73
C THR A 255 -2.43 -21.37 6.94
N ILE A 256 -2.49 -21.41 5.61
CA ILE A 256 -1.50 -20.72 4.75
C ILE A 256 -1.79 -19.23 4.57
N PHE A 257 -3.03 -18.79 4.83
CA PHE A 257 -3.49 -17.42 4.57
C PHE A 257 -2.64 -16.34 5.22
N PRO A 258 -2.26 -16.39 6.52
CA PRO A 258 -1.47 -15.33 7.13
C PRO A 258 -0.14 -15.01 6.39
N PRO A 259 0.78 -15.95 6.17
CA PRO A 259 2.01 -15.66 5.42
C PRO A 259 1.77 -15.39 3.92
N TYR A 260 0.76 -16.02 3.32
CA TYR A 260 0.40 -15.83 1.92
C TYR A 260 -0.11 -14.41 1.65
N PHE A 261 -1.07 -13.93 2.45
CA PHE A 261 -1.64 -12.61 2.32
C PHE A 261 -0.56 -11.55 2.52
N VAL A 262 0.34 -11.72 3.50
CA VAL A 262 1.48 -10.81 3.72
C VAL A 262 2.39 -10.75 2.50
N SER A 263 2.71 -11.88 1.89
CA SER A 263 3.53 -11.95 0.67
C SER A 263 2.83 -11.24 -0.50
N GLY A 264 1.52 -11.45 -0.64
CA GLY A 264 0.68 -10.76 -1.61
C GLY A 264 0.62 -9.25 -1.39
N ALA A 265 0.57 -8.78 -0.14
CA ALA A 265 0.58 -7.35 0.20
C ALA A 265 1.90 -6.68 -0.20
N VAL A 266 3.04 -7.34 0.07
CA VAL A 266 4.34 -6.83 -0.39
C VAL A 266 4.39 -6.82 -1.92
N PHE A 267 3.91 -7.87 -2.58
CA PHE A 267 3.86 -7.96 -4.03
C PHE A 267 3.02 -6.84 -4.70
N SER A 268 1.76 -6.65 -4.28
CA SER A 268 0.90 -5.58 -4.81
C SER A 268 1.40 -4.18 -4.44
N GLY A 269 1.83 -3.99 -3.19
CA GLY A 269 2.27 -2.70 -2.73
C GLY A 269 3.53 -2.21 -3.44
N PHE A 270 4.53 -3.08 -3.69
CA PHE A 270 5.71 -2.69 -4.48
C PHE A 270 5.34 -2.36 -5.94
N ALA A 271 4.36 -3.06 -6.52
CA ALA A 271 3.83 -2.71 -7.83
C ALA A 271 3.19 -1.31 -7.83
N MET A 272 2.39 -0.98 -6.80
CA MET A 272 1.83 0.37 -6.65
C MET A 272 2.90 1.45 -6.41
N VAL A 273 3.94 1.17 -5.63
CA VAL A 273 5.07 2.10 -5.47
C VAL A 273 5.73 2.36 -6.82
N LEU A 274 5.94 1.33 -7.66
CA LEU A 274 6.53 1.50 -8.98
C LEU A 274 5.67 2.35 -9.91
N THR A 275 4.34 2.16 -9.94
CA THR A 275 3.46 2.98 -10.79
C THR A 275 3.56 4.45 -10.42
N LEU A 276 3.50 4.77 -9.11
CA LEU A 276 3.61 6.13 -8.60
C LEU A 276 5.01 6.73 -8.83
N MET A 277 6.07 5.98 -8.51
CA MET A 277 7.43 6.49 -8.58
C MET A 277 7.92 6.67 -10.00
N ILE A 278 7.49 5.85 -10.97
CA ILE A 278 7.83 6.02 -12.38
C ILE A 278 7.22 7.32 -12.93
N ILE A 279 5.96 7.60 -12.60
CA ILE A 279 5.29 8.85 -12.99
C ILE A 279 5.98 10.05 -12.33
N THR A 280 6.17 9.98 -11.01
CA THR A 280 6.77 11.05 -10.21
C THR A 280 8.20 11.37 -10.66
N ARG A 281 8.99 10.33 -10.96
CA ARG A 281 10.34 10.45 -11.52
C ARG A 281 10.37 11.28 -12.80
N LYS A 282 9.39 11.11 -13.68
CA LYS A 282 9.33 11.84 -14.96
C LYS A 282 8.80 13.26 -14.77
N LEU A 283 7.71 13.43 -14.02
CA LEU A 283 7.04 14.73 -13.85
C LEU A 283 7.86 15.73 -13.03
N MET A 284 8.55 15.25 -11.99
CA MET A 284 9.37 16.10 -11.10
C MET A 284 10.85 16.13 -11.48
N ASN A 285 11.22 15.50 -12.62
CA ASN A 285 12.59 15.40 -13.11
C ASN A 285 13.59 14.80 -12.08
N LEU A 286 13.16 13.81 -11.30
CA LEU A 286 13.96 13.16 -10.25
C LEU A 286 14.73 11.93 -10.76
N LYS A 287 15.11 11.92 -12.04
CA LYS A 287 15.75 10.77 -12.72
C LYS A 287 17.10 10.40 -12.12
N ASP A 288 17.81 11.40 -11.57
CA ASP A 288 19.15 11.27 -10.98
C ASP A 288 19.12 10.64 -9.58
N TYR A 289 17.96 10.67 -8.91
CA TYR A 289 17.76 10.13 -7.55
C TYR A 289 17.03 8.78 -7.59
N ILE A 290 16.03 8.66 -8.46
CA ILE A 290 15.28 7.42 -8.69
C ILE A 290 15.88 6.76 -9.94
N THR A 291 17.03 6.11 -9.77
CA THR A 291 17.77 5.51 -10.88
C THR A 291 17.15 4.18 -11.34
N ILE A 292 17.63 3.64 -12.47
CA ILE A 292 17.22 2.31 -12.97
C ILE A 292 17.57 1.22 -11.94
N GLY A 293 18.65 1.39 -11.16
CA GLY A 293 19.02 0.46 -10.10
C GLY A 293 17.94 0.33 -9.02
N HIS A 294 17.24 1.42 -8.68
CA HIS A 294 16.11 1.39 -7.75
C HIS A 294 14.93 0.61 -8.33
N ILE A 295 14.59 0.84 -9.59
CA ILE A 295 13.51 0.14 -10.30
C ILE A 295 13.83 -1.36 -10.39
N GLU A 296 15.06 -1.72 -10.75
CA GLU A 296 15.48 -3.12 -10.80
C GLU A 296 15.45 -3.78 -9.41
N ALA A 297 15.88 -3.09 -8.35
CA ALA A 297 15.83 -3.62 -6.99
C ALA A 297 14.39 -3.92 -6.56
N MET A 298 13.45 -3.00 -6.80
CA MET A 298 12.03 -3.22 -6.53
C MET A 298 11.45 -4.37 -7.36
N ASN A 299 11.79 -4.46 -8.65
CA ASN A 299 11.37 -5.57 -9.49
C ASN A 299 11.87 -6.93 -8.99
N LYS A 300 13.09 -7.00 -8.42
CA LYS A 300 13.59 -8.25 -7.81
C LYS A 300 12.78 -8.67 -6.59
N VAL A 301 12.37 -7.71 -5.75
CA VAL A 301 11.47 -8.00 -4.62
C VAL A 301 10.13 -8.53 -5.13
N ILE A 302 9.56 -7.92 -6.18
CA ILE A 302 8.33 -8.38 -6.83
C ILE A 302 8.44 -9.81 -7.37
N ILE A 303 9.54 -10.17 -8.01
CA ILE A 303 9.75 -11.56 -8.47
C ILE A 303 9.75 -12.52 -7.28
N LEU A 304 10.49 -12.17 -6.21
CA LEU A 304 10.61 -13.01 -5.03
C LEU A 304 9.24 -13.25 -4.39
N THR A 305 8.49 -12.18 -4.09
CA THR A 305 7.20 -12.30 -3.43
C THR A 305 6.12 -12.87 -4.35
N GLY A 306 6.14 -12.54 -5.65
CA GLY A 306 5.27 -13.16 -6.64
C GLY A 306 5.52 -14.66 -6.79
N SER A 307 6.76 -15.12 -6.67
CA SER A 307 7.08 -16.56 -6.68
C SER A 307 6.59 -17.26 -5.40
N ILE A 308 6.68 -16.61 -4.24
CA ILE A 308 6.11 -17.12 -2.97
C ILE A 308 4.58 -17.24 -3.08
N VAL A 309 3.90 -16.22 -3.62
CA VAL A 309 2.47 -16.23 -3.89
C VAL A 309 2.10 -17.36 -4.86
N GLY A 310 2.87 -17.52 -5.94
CA GLY A 310 2.68 -18.60 -6.90
C GLY A 310 2.82 -19.99 -6.28
N MET A 311 3.80 -20.17 -5.40
CA MET A 311 3.97 -21.40 -4.63
C MET A 311 2.76 -21.67 -3.71
N ALA A 312 2.22 -20.62 -3.07
CA ALA A 312 1.03 -20.74 -2.24
C ALA A 312 -0.19 -21.21 -3.05
N TYR A 313 -0.44 -20.65 -4.24
CA TYR A 313 -1.52 -21.13 -5.12
C TYR A 313 -1.38 -22.61 -5.49
N LEU A 314 -0.16 -23.03 -5.85
CA LEU A 314 0.09 -24.43 -6.20
C LEU A 314 -0.07 -25.34 -4.98
N THR A 315 0.32 -24.87 -3.80
CA THR A 315 0.14 -25.60 -2.53
C THR A 315 -1.33 -25.77 -2.20
N GLU A 316 -2.15 -24.74 -2.39
CA GLU A 316 -3.61 -24.84 -2.20
C GLU A 316 -4.26 -25.84 -3.16
N LEU A 317 -3.90 -25.80 -4.44
CA LEU A 317 -4.38 -26.77 -5.42
C LEU A 317 -3.96 -28.21 -5.05
N PHE A 318 -2.72 -28.39 -4.62
CA PHE A 318 -2.22 -29.68 -4.16
C PHE A 318 -2.97 -30.16 -2.92
N MET A 319 -3.16 -29.29 -1.92
CA MET A 319 -3.86 -29.64 -0.69
C MET A 319 -5.34 -29.94 -0.93
N ALA A 320 -6.01 -29.21 -1.83
CA ALA A 320 -7.39 -29.51 -2.21
C ALA A 320 -7.50 -30.90 -2.84
N TRP A 321 -6.59 -31.26 -3.74
CA TRP A 321 -6.53 -32.61 -4.32
C TRP A 321 -6.22 -33.68 -3.26
N TYR A 322 -5.22 -33.42 -2.40
CA TYR A 322 -4.72 -34.35 -1.38
C TYR A 322 -5.70 -34.57 -0.20
N SER A 323 -6.48 -33.57 0.18
CA SER A 323 -7.32 -33.56 1.39
C SER A 323 -8.40 -34.66 1.41
N GLY A 324 -8.88 -35.10 0.25
CA GLY A 324 -10.01 -36.04 0.16
C GLY A 324 -11.38 -35.44 0.54
N VAL A 325 -11.45 -34.16 0.92
CA VAL A 325 -12.71 -33.46 1.22
C VAL A 325 -13.35 -32.96 -0.06
N GLN A 326 -14.53 -33.50 -0.38
CA GLN A 326 -15.25 -33.20 -1.63
C GLN A 326 -15.57 -31.70 -1.80
N TYR A 327 -15.89 -31.00 -0.71
CA TYR A 327 -16.21 -29.57 -0.76
C TYR A 327 -14.98 -28.72 -1.13
N GLU A 328 -13.81 -29.00 -0.57
CA GLU A 328 -12.56 -28.32 -0.93
C GLU A 328 -12.21 -28.57 -2.40
N GLN A 329 -12.26 -29.83 -2.84
CA GLN A 329 -12.03 -30.18 -4.24
C GLN A 329 -13.00 -29.45 -5.19
N TYR A 330 -14.28 -29.39 -4.83
CA TYR A 330 -15.29 -28.70 -5.62
C TYR A 330 -15.05 -27.20 -5.69
N VAL A 331 -14.65 -26.52 -4.60
CA VAL A 331 -14.39 -25.08 -4.60
C VAL A 331 -13.28 -24.72 -5.59
N PHE A 332 -12.17 -25.48 -5.61
CA PHE A 332 -11.09 -25.24 -6.58
C PHE A 332 -11.50 -25.60 -8.02
N MET A 333 -12.30 -26.64 -8.23
CA MET A 333 -12.87 -26.94 -9.54
C MET A 333 -13.81 -25.81 -10.02
N ASN A 334 -14.63 -25.26 -9.13
CA ASN A 334 -15.52 -24.14 -9.37
C ASN A 334 -14.74 -22.86 -9.71
N ARG A 335 -13.58 -22.62 -9.08
CA ARG A 335 -12.69 -21.51 -9.47
C ARG A 335 -12.18 -21.67 -10.90
N MET A 336 -11.80 -22.88 -11.32
CA MET A 336 -11.22 -23.15 -12.64
C MET A 336 -12.25 -23.18 -13.79
N GLN A 337 -13.44 -23.75 -13.55
CA GLN A 337 -14.43 -24.07 -14.59
C GLN A 337 -15.82 -23.47 -14.34
N GLY A 338 -16.04 -22.89 -13.16
CA GLY A 338 -17.35 -22.34 -12.78
C GLY A 338 -17.65 -20.97 -13.38
N PRO A 339 -18.71 -20.30 -12.92
CA PRO A 339 -19.19 -19.04 -13.51
C PRO A 339 -18.20 -17.87 -13.35
N TYR A 340 -17.24 -17.99 -12.43
CA TYR A 340 -16.18 -17.00 -12.19
C TYR A 340 -14.82 -17.43 -12.74
N ALA A 341 -14.76 -18.43 -13.62
CA ALA A 341 -13.51 -18.90 -14.21
C ALA A 341 -12.70 -17.77 -14.87
N TRP A 342 -13.38 -16.82 -15.51
CA TRP A 342 -12.75 -15.64 -16.11
C TRP A 342 -11.95 -14.81 -15.09
N ALA A 343 -12.44 -14.68 -13.86
CA ALA A 343 -11.75 -13.93 -12.79
C ALA A 343 -10.54 -14.71 -12.27
N TYR A 344 -10.69 -16.03 -12.08
CA TYR A 344 -9.59 -16.91 -11.66
C TYR A 344 -8.45 -16.96 -12.68
N TRP A 345 -8.76 -17.15 -13.97
CA TRP A 345 -7.72 -17.19 -15.00
C TRP A 345 -7.06 -15.83 -15.23
N THR A 346 -7.80 -14.73 -15.06
CA THR A 346 -7.22 -13.38 -15.06
C THR A 346 -6.25 -13.20 -13.89
N MET A 347 -6.65 -13.59 -12.68
CA MET A 347 -5.79 -13.58 -11.50
C MET A 347 -4.51 -14.41 -11.72
N MET A 348 -4.64 -15.67 -12.14
CA MET A 348 -3.50 -16.56 -12.36
C MET A 348 -2.55 -16.01 -13.43
N THR A 349 -3.07 -15.49 -14.53
CA THR A 349 -2.25 -14.90 -15.60
C THR A 349 -1.47 -13.68 -15.11
N CYS A 350 -2.14 -12.75 -14.42
CA CYS A 350 -1.56 -11.52 -13.94
C CYS A 350 -0.57 -11.70 -12.78
N ASN A 351 -0.83 -12.65 -11.87
CA ASN A 351 0.00 -12.85 -10.67
C ASN A 351 1.10 -13.90 -10.87
N LEU A 352 0.81 -14.99 -11.60
CA LEU A 352 1.77 -16.07 -11.81
C LEU A 352 2.55 -15.90 -13.11
N GLY A 353 1.88 -15.51 -14.20
CA GLY A 353 2.47 -15.46 -15.55
C GLY A 353 3.28 -14.19 -15.83
N VAL A 354 2.61 -13.03 -15.77
CA VAL A 354 3.19 -11.73 -16.15
C VAL A 354 4.48 -11.38 -15.37
N PRO A 355 4.58 -11.58 -14.05
CA PRO A 355 5.77 -11.18 -13.29
C PRO A 355 7.02 -12.00 -13.61
N GLN A 356 6.89 -13.21 -14.17
CA GLN A 356 8.04 -14.03 -14.58
C GLN A 356 8.85 -13.36 -15.70
N LEU A 357 8.25 -12.43 -16.44
CA LEU A 357 8.97 -11.63 -17.43
C LEU A 357 10.12 -10.82 -16.80
N PHE A 358 10.07 -10.53 -15.50
CA PHE A 358 11.16 -9.84 -14.81
C PHE A 358 12.41 -10.70 -14.57
N TRP A 359 12.39 -12.01 -14.82
CA TRP A 359 13.61 -12.82 -14.88
C TRP A 359 14.55 -12.31 -15.98
N PHE A 360 13.99 -11.87 -17.10
CA PHE A 360 14.75 -11.29 -18.20
C PHE A 360 15.26 -9.88 -17.84
N LYS A 361 16.59 -9.75 -17.70
CA LYS A 361 17.24 -8.47 -17.34
C LYS A 361 16.84 -7.30 -18.26
N LYS A 362 16.62 -7.56 -19.56
CA LYS A 362 16.17 -6.56 -20.54
C LYS A 362 14.81 -5.96 -20.19
N ILE A 363 13.87 -6.79 -19.70
CA ILE A 363 12.53 -6.35 -19.28
C ILE A 363 12.61 -5.67 -17.91
N ARG A 364 13.35 -6.28 -16.97
CA ARG A 364 13.48 -5.79 -15.59
C ARG A 364 14.11 -4.39 -15.49
N ARG A 365 14.98 -4.00 -16.41
CA ARG A 365 15.58 -2.65 -16.47
C ARG A 365 14.85 -1.69 -17.43
N ASN A 366 13.75 -2.12 -18.05
CA ASN A 366 12.93 -1.27 -18.92
C ASN A 366 11.81 -0.61 -18.11
N VAL A 367 11.83 0.73 -18.05
CA VAL A 367 10.88 1.54 -17.28
C VAL A 367 9.44 1.37 -17.78
N ILE A 368 9.23 1.31 -19.09
CA ILE A 368 7.89 1.19 -19.69
C ILE A 368 7.32 -0.21 -19.41
N ALA A 369 8.13 -1.25 -19.63
CA ALA A 369 7.70 -2.62 -19.33
C ALA A 369 7.38 -2.79 -17.84
N THR A 370 8.20 -2.24 -16.95
CA THR A 370 7.95 -2.24 -15.50
C THR A 370 6.63 -1.55 -15.16
N PHE A 371 6.35 -0.39 -15.74
CA PHE A 371 5.11 0.34 -15.50
C PHE A 371 3.87 -0.47 -15.91
N ILE A 372 3.91 -1.10 -17.09
CA ILE A 372 2.81 -1.92 -17.59
C ILE A 372 2.62 -3.16 -16.70
N ILE A 373 3.69 -3.90 -16.40
CA ILE A 373 3.63 -5.10 -15.54
C ILE A 373 3.10 -4.75 -14.15
N ALA A 374 3.52 -3.63 -13.55
CA ALA A 374 3.03 -3.20 -12.25
C ALA A 374 1.52 -2.93 -12.23
N ILE A 375 0.93 -2.44 -13.33
CA ILE A 375 -0.52 -2.29 -13.45
C ILE A 375 -1.21 -3.66 -13.49
N PHE A 376 -0.70 -4.60 -14.30
CA PHE A 376 -1.24 -5.97 -14.36
C PHE A 376 -1.19 -6.66 -12.99
N ILE A 377 -0.10 -6.50 -12.24
CA ILE A 377 0.02 -7.04 -10.88
C ILE A 377 -1.09 -6.48 -9.98
N ASN A 378 -1.30 -5.16 -9.97
CA ASN A 378 -2.34 -4.55 -9.12
C ASN A 378 -3.75 -5.03 -9.49
N ILE A 379 -4.03 -5.22 -10.79
CA ILE A 379 -5.29 -5.81 -11.28
C ILE A 379 -5.41 -7.27 -10.84
N GLY A 380 -4.37 -8.07 -11.02
CA GLY A 380 -4.35 -9.48 -10.62
C GLY A 380 -4.56 -9.66 -9.11
N MET A 381 -3.93 -8.82 -8.30
CA MET A 381 -4.07 -8.83 -6.84
C MET A 381 -5.44 -8.34 -6.36
N TRP A 382 -6.12 -7.49 -7.13
CA TRP A 382 -7.52 -7.17 -6.88
C TRP A 382 -8.41 -8.39 -7.15
N PHE A 383 -8.20 -9.06 -8.29
CA PHE A 383 -8.89 -10.30 -8.61
C PHE A 383 -8.59 -11.43 -7.63
N GLU A 384 -7.39 -11.48 -7.05
CA GLU A 384 -7.06 -12.45 -6.00
C GLU A 384 -8.01 -12.35 -4.81
N ARG A 385 -8.21 -11.14 -4.27
CA ARG A 385 -9.14 -10.92 -3.16
C ARG A 385 -10.57 -11.22 -3.58
N PHE A 386 -10.99 -10.73 -4.75
CA PHE A 386 -12.32 -10.98 -5.29
C PHE A 386 -12.61 -12.48 -5.44
N VAL A 387 -11.66 -13.24 -5.99
CA VAL A 387 -11.79 -14.68 -6.21
C VAL A 387 -11.88 -15.41 -4.88
N ILE A 388 -10.99 -15.14 -3.93
CA ILE A 388 -11.04 -15.78 -2.61
C ILE A 388 -12.40 -15.54 -1.96
N ILE A 389 -12.89 -14.30 -1.97
CA ILE A 389 -14.13 -13.92 -1.28
C ILE A 389 -15.36 -14.48 -2.01
N VAL A 390 -15.58 -14.07 -3.25
CA VAL A 390 -16.85 -14.30 -3.95
C VAL A 390 -17.00 -15.74 -4.41
N THR A 391 -15.93 -16.38 -4.89
CA THR A 391 -16.06 -17.76 -5.41
C THR A 391 -16.34 -18.78 -4.31
N SER A 392 -15.85 -18.52 -3.08
CA SER A 392 -16.04 -19.39 -1.92
C SER A 392 -17.41 -19.16 -1.25
N LEU A 393 -17.99 -17.95 -1.36
CA LEU A 393 -19.33 -17.65 -0.84
C LEU A 393 -20.46 -17.98 -1.83
N SER A 394 -20.22 -17.80 -3.13
CA SER A 394 -21.26 -18.00 -4.16
C SER A 394 -21.70 -19.46 -4.29
N ARG A 395 -20.81 -20.40 -3.96
CA ARG A 395 -21.05 -21.84 -3.96
C ARG A 395 -20.31 -22.49 -2.80
N ASP A 396 -21.08 -22.85 -1.78
CA ASP A 396 -20.61 -23.50 -0.55
C ASP A 396 -21.27 -24.89 -0.39
N TYR A 397 -21.51 -25.31 0.85
CA TYR A 397 -22.06 -26.61 1.24
C TYR A 397 -23.41 -26.96 0.58
N LEU A 398 -24.34 -26.01 0.43
CA LEU A 398 -25.73 -26.32 0.02
C LEU A 398 -26.03 -25.81 -1.39
N PRO A 399 -26.28 -26.70 -2.37
CA PRO A 399 -26.61 -26.30 -3.74
C PRO A 399 -27.82 -25.37 -3.89
N SER A 400 -28.80 -25.46 -2.98
CA SER A 400 -29.98 -24.58 -2.99
C SER A 400 -29.66 -23.11 -2.71
N SER A 401 -28.52 -22.82 -2.08
CA SER A 401 -28.09 -21.47 -1.72
C SER A 401 -27.17 -20.84 -2.77
N TRP A 402 -26.78 -21.60 -3.80
CA TRP A 402 -25.87 -21.15 -4.84
C TRP A 402 -26.44 -20.00 -5.63
N THR A 403 -25.64 -18.98 -5.85
CA THR A 403 -26.07 -17.74 -6.49
C THR A 403 -24.91 -17.06 -7.23
N TYR A 404 -25.24 -16.03 -8.01
CA TYR A 404 -24.25 -15.18 -8.67
C TYR A 404 -24.28 -13.78 -8.06
N TYR A 405 -23.13 -13.30 -7.62
CA TYR A 405 -22.89 -11.91 -7.24
C TYR A 405 -22.50 -11.08 -8.46
N LYS A 406 -23.20 -9.96 -8.66
CA LYS A 406 -22.93 -8.96 -9.70
C LYS A 406 -22.89 -7.58 -9.04
N PRO A 407 -21.76 -6.85 -9.10
CA PRO A 407 -21.67 -5.55 -8.47
C PRO A 407 -22.58 -4.54 -9.14
N THR A 408 -23.11 -3.59 -8.37
CA THR A 408 -23.86 -2.45 -8.91
C THR A 408 -22.93 -1.29 -9.25
N PHE A 409 -23.44 -0.30 -10.00
CA PHE A 409 -22.67 0.90 -10.33
C PHE A 409 -22.27 1.69 -9.07
N VAL A 410 -22.99 1.55 -7.95
CA VAL A 410 -22.70 2.21 -6.68
C VAL A 410 -21.40 1.67 -6.09
N GLU A 411 -21.24 0.34 -6.04
CA GLU A 411 -20.01 -0.31 -5.53
C GLU A 411 -18.78 0.07 -6.39
N VAL A 412 -18.95 0.06 -7.71
CA VAL A 412 -17.89 0.51 -8.65
C VAL A 412 -17.58 1.99 -8.45
N GLY A 413 -18.59 2.83 -8.26
CA GLY A 413 -18.42 4.27 -8.03
C GLY A 413 -17.71 4.59 -6.71
N ILE A 414 -18.00 3.85 -5.64
CA ILE A 414 -17.29 3.96 -4.36
C ILE A 414 -15.81 3.59 -4.55
N PHE A 415 -15.52 2.47 -5.23
CA PHE A 415 -14.14 2.07 -5.51
C PHE A 415 -13.37 3.12 -6.32
N LEU A 416 -13.95 3.60 -7.42
CA LEU A 416 -13.38 4.70 -8.21
C LEU A 416 -13.16 5.95 -7.37
N GLY A 417 -14.11 6.26 -6.48
CA GLY A 417 -14.01 7.30 -5.47
C GLY A 417 -12.75 7.21 -4.62
N THR A 418 -12.46 6.03 -4.08
CA THR A 418 -11.26 5.80 -3.26
C THR A 418 -9.97 5.98 -4.07
N LEU A 419 -9.94 5.56 -5.34
CA LEU A 419 -8.82 5.86 -6.24
C LEU A 419 -8.68 7.37 -6.47
N GLY A 420 -9.80 8.08 -6.69
CA GLY A 420 -9.84 9.53 -6.82
C GLY A 420 -9.28 10.25 -5.59
N PHE A 421 -9.68 9.82 -4.39
CA PHE A 421 -9.15 10.35 -3.13
C PHE A 421 -7.64 10.09 -3.02
N PHE A 422 -7.22 8.86 -3.24
CA PHE A 422 -5.82 8.44 -3.13
C PHE A 422 -4.90 9.27 -4.04
N PHE A 423 -5.24 9.40 -5.33
CA PHE A 423 -4.45 10.21 -6.25
C PHE A 423 -4.50 11.70 -5.91
N THR A 424 -5.65 12.21 -5.46
CA THR A 424 -5.76 13.61 -5.01
C THR A 424 -4.84 13.87 -3.82
N ALA A 425 -4.89 13.02 -2.79
CA ALA A 425 -4.04 13.12 -1.61
C ALA A 425 -2.55 13.00 -1.96
N PHE A 426 -2.20 12.05 -2.82
CA PHE A 426 -0.82 11.88 -3.29
C PHE A 426 -0.31 13.08 -4.09
N LEU A 427 -1.13 13.65 -4.98
CA LEU A 427 -0.76 14.85 -5.75
C LEU A 427 -0.59 16.08 -4.85
N LEU A 428 -1.42 16.24 -3.82
CA LEU A 428 -1.23 17.28 -2.80
C LEU A 428 0.06 17.03 -2.02
N PHE A 429 0.36 15.78 -1.64
CA PHE A 429 1.61 15.41 -0.99
C PHE A 429 2.83 15.82 -1.82
N THR A 430 2.88 15.49 -3.13
CA THR A 430 4.01 15.87 -4.01
C THR A 430 4.23 17.37 -4.11
N ARG A 431 3.22 18.17 -3.77
CA ARG A 431 3.24 19.64 -3.84
C ARG A 431 3.62 20.31 -2.53
N PHE A 432 3.20 19.75 -1.39
CA PHE A 432 3.39 20.36 -0.08
C PHE A 432 4.55 19.77 0.72
N PHE A 433 4.96 18.55 0.40
CA PHE A 433 5.99 17.79 1.11
C PHE A 433 7.09 17.31 0.16
N PRO A 434 8.31 17.09 0.67
CA PRO A 434 9.39 16.50 -0.12
C PRO A 434 9.06 15.05 -0.44
N VAL A 435 9.15 14.68 -1.70
CA VAL A 435 8.90 13.30 -2.19
C VAL A 435 10.05 12.36 -1.84
N ILE A 436 11.26 12.92 -1.66
CA ILE A 436 12.48 12.21 -1.31
C ILE A 436 13.02 12.78 0.00
N ALA A 437 13.50 11.93 0.90
CA ALA A 437 14.11 12.34 2.16
C ALA A 437 15.44 13.08 1.90
N ILE A 438 15.47 14.40 2.11
CA ILE A 438 16.63 15.24 1.78
C ILE A 438 17.79 14.90 2.72
N SER A 439 17.49 14.72 4.01
CA SER A 439 18.48 14.33 5.02
C SER A 439 19.18 13.01 4.68
N GLU A 440 18.42 11.97 4.37
CA GLU A 440 18.96 10.63 4.12
C GLU A 440 19.78 10.55 2.83
N ILE A 441 19.33 11.22 1.76
CA ILE A 441 20.06 11.27 0.50
C ILE A 441 21.42 11.95 0.67
N LYS A 442 21.48 13.03 1.45
CA LYS A 442 22.76 13.68 1.77
C LYS A 442 23.69 12.74 2.54
N ASN A 443 23.16 11.94 3.47
CA ASN A 443 23.97 10.98 4.23
C ASN A 443 24.62 9.91 3.33
N ILE A 444 23.91 9.42 2.31
CA ILE A 444 24.45 8.38 1.42
C ILE A 444 25.32 8.91 0.27
N MET A 445 25.24 10.22 -0.03
CA MET A 445 25.92 10.85 -1.17
C MET A 445 27.40 10.48 -1.26
N LYS A 446 28.18 10.66 -0.18
CA LYS A 446 29.63 10.40 -0.18
C LYS A 446 29.99 8.94 -0.43
N SER A 447 29.14 8.00 -0.01
CA SER A 447 29.41 6.56 -0.13
C SER A 447 28.91 5.96 -1.45
N SER A 448 27.75 6.43 -1.93
CA SER A 448 26.97 5.77 -2.99
C SER A 448 26.66 6.68 -4.18
N GLY A 449 27.08 7.94 -4.15
CA GLY A 449 26.99 8.85 -5.27
C GLY A 449 28.10 8.61 -6.30
N GLU A 450 27.85 9.04 -7.52
CA GLU A 450 28.84 9.07 -8.58
C GLU A 450 29.93 10.13 -8.25
N TYR A 451 31.11 9.67 -7.86
CA TYR A 451 32.29 10.49 -7.54
C TYR A 451 33.44 10.20 -8.52
N GLU A 452 34.27 11.21 -8.77
CA GLU A 452 35.39 11.19 -9.72
C GLU A 452 36.45 10.12 -9.45
N ASN A 453 36.54 9.61 -8.22
CA ASN A 453 37.60 8.70 -7.77
C ASN A 453 37.13 7.25 -7.53
N ARG A 454 36.24 6.72 -8.37
CA ARG A 454 36.06 5.27 -8.52
C ARG A 454 36.86 4.80 -9.74
N LYS A 455 38.19 4.81 -9.63
CA LYS A 455 39.04 3.97 -10.47
C LYS A 455 39.25 2.64 -9.77
#